data_AF-A0A955BVP9-F1
#
_entry.id   AF-A0A955BVP9-F1
#
_cell.length_a   1.000
_cell.length_b   1.000
_cell.length_c   1.000
_cell.angle_alpha   90.00
_cell.angle_beta   90.00
_cell.angle_gamma   90.00
#
_symmetry.space_group_name_H-M   'P 1'
#
loop_
_entity.id
_entity.type
_entity.pdbx_description
1 polymer ?
#
loop_
_entity_poly.entity_id
_entity_poly.type
_entity_poly.pdbx_seq_one_letter_code
_entity_poly.pdbx_strand_id
1 'polypeptide(L)'
;MFALNRVLLIVVFSMHGWLCFGPSAGAAETLLYVGTYTRGTDSEGIYVLRFDDATGAMEKLSVATGVENPSFLALHPSGRLLYCCDEVETYQGQPSGAVSGFAIDADTGALTLLNRQATGGASPCHVCVDKSGRRVLAAAYSGGSVAELPIAMDASLGPAGVLGPPVTLLQHSGSSVDPARQTSPHPHQVVLSPEDRFALVPDLGLDQIVIYRFSPPEKGLRPSDARPAKSAPGAGPRHLAFHPNGRCAYVINELDLTIDQFDYDAAAGVLTNRRTTATMPEGADRAGVSGAEIAVHPDGRTLYASLRGRDEIVVFRLDAATGAPTLVQRMSTGGQTPRNFALDPSGKWLLAANQTSGSIVAFQIGDDGQLQPTGETIDVPSPVCLVFRAP
;
A
#
# COMPACT_ATOMS: atom_id res chain seq x y z
N MET A 1 -19.79 10.26 -94.79
CA MET A 1 -18.79 9.31 -94.25
C MET A 1 -18.15 10.00 -93.05
N PHE A 2 -18.44 9.49 -91.85
CA PHE A 2 -18.12 10.10 -90.56
C PHE A 2 -16.64 9.97 -90.20
N ALA A 3 -16.05 11.01 -89.60
CA ALA A 3 -15.05 10.85 -88.54
C ALA A 3 -15.03 12.11 -87.67
N LEU A 4 -15.55 11.95 -86.45
CA LEU A 4 -15.75 12.98 -85.44
C LEU A 4 -14.46 13.12 -84.60
N ASN A 5 -13.90 14.32 -84.49
CA ASN A 5 -12.84 14.66 -83.56
C ASN A 5 -13.39 14.68 -82.13
N ARG A 6 -12.85 13.87 -81.21
CA ARG A 6 -13.12 13.95 -79.77
C ARG A 6 -11.88 14.41 -79.02
N VAL A 7 -11.95 15.62 -78.48
CA VAL A 7 -11.00 16.17 -77.52
C VAL A 7 -11.34 15.60 -76.14
N LEU A 8 -10.39 14.93 -75.49
CA LEU A 8 -10.52 14.39 -74.15
C LEU A 8 -10.09 15.46 -73.13
N LEU A 9 -11.05 16.00 -72.38
CA LEU A 9 -10.78 16.90 -71.26
C LEU A 9 -10.49 16.05 -70.01
N ILE A 10 -9.25 16.05 -69.52
CA ILE A 10 -8.88 15.41 -68.25
C ILE A 10 -9.08 16.44 -67.14
N VAL A 11 -10.11 16.24 -66.31
CA VAL A 11 -10.32 17.00 -65.07
C VAL A 11 -9.55 16.29 -63.95
N VAL A 12 -8.49 16.94 -63.46
CA VAL A 12 -7.73 16.47 -62.29
C VAL A 12 -8.44 16.96 -61.03
N PHE A 13 -9.12 16.06 -60.32
CA PHE A 13 -9.61 16.33 -58.96
C PHE A 13 -8.43 16.18 -57.98
N SER A 14 -7.95 17.28 -57.42
CA SER A 14 -7.04 17.25 -56.27
C SER A 14 -7.83 16.91 -55.00
N MET A 15 -7.78 15.66 -54.55
CA MET A 15 -8.28 15.28 -53.22
C MET A 15 -7.33 15.86 -52.18
N HIS A 16 -7.73 16.94 -51.52
CA HIS A 16 -7.13 17.37 -50.26
C HIS A 16 -7.65 16.44 -49.16
N GLY A 17 -6.97 15.31 -48.95
CA GLY A 17 -7.21 14.44 -47.81
C GLY A 17 -6.83 15.16 -46.52
N TRP A 18 -7.81 15.73 -45.84
CA TRP A 18 -7.65 16.11 -44.44
C TRP A 18 -7.61 14.81 -43.62
N LEU A 19 -6.41 14.42 -43.19
CA LEU A 19 -6.24 13.42 -42.14
C LEU A 19 -6.80 14.02 -40.85
N CYS A 20 -8.08 13.78 -40.60
CA CYS A 20 -8.65 13.93 -39.27
C CYS A 20 -8.00 12.88 -38.38
N PHE A 21 -6.97 13.28 -37.62
CA PHE A 21 -6.60 12.56 -36.41
C PHE A 21 -7.80 12.70 -35.46
N GLY A 22 -8.70 11.72 -35.48
CA GLY A 22 -9.59 11.53 -34.34
C GLY A 22 -8.74 11.29 -33.09
N PRO A 23 -9.20 11.68 -31.89
CA PRO A 23 -8.49 11.33 -30.68
C PRO A 23 -8.26 9.82 -30.70
N SER A 24 -7.00 9.39 -30.62
CA SER A 24 -6.73 8.00 -30.29
C SER A 24 -7.52 7.72 -29.01
N ALA A 25 -8.34 6.68 -29.00
CA ALA A 25 -8.83 6.13 -27.74
C ALA A 25 -7.59 5.98 -26.84
N GLY A 26 -7.50 6.82 -25.81
CA GLY A 26 -6.31 6.88 -24.95
C GLY A 26 -6.04 5.47 -24.47
N ALA A 27 -4.80 5.00 -24.62
CA ALA A 27 -4.39 3.78 -23.96
C ALA A 27 -4.77 3.94 -22.48
N ALA A 28 -5.46 2.96 -21.92
CA ALA A 28 -5.88 3.03 -20.54
C ALA A 28 -4.62 3.23 -19.66
N GLU A 29 -4.63 4.27 -18.83
CA GLU A 29 -3.44 4.78 -18.15
C GLU A 29 -3.29 4.14 -16.78
N THR A 30 -2.06 3.77 -16.40
CA THR A 30 -1.76 3.35 -15.03
C THR A 30 -1.75 4.58 -14.12
N LEU A 31 -2.54 4.53 -13.07
CA LEU A 31 -2.63 5.61 -12.08
C LEU A 31 -1.95 5.22 -10.78
N LEU A 32 -1.40 6.22 -10.09
CA LEU A 32 -0.80 6.09 -8.78
C LEU A 32 -1.45 7.06 -7.80
N TYR A 33 -2.06 6.53 -6.75
CA TYR A 33 -2.60 7.30 -5.64
C TYR A 33 -1.56 7.41 -4.53
N VAL A 34 -1.33 8.63 -4.05
CA VAL A 34 -0.30 8.95 -3.06
C VAL A 34 -0.92 9.49 -1.79
N GLY A 35 -0.82 8.71 -0.72
CA GLY A 35 -1.17 9.12 0.63
C GLY A 35 -0.06 9.94 1.27
N THR A 36 -0.43 10.90 2.11
CA THR A 36 0.49 11.89 2.67
C THR A 36 0.19 12.20 4.14
N TYR A 37 1.15 12.79 4.86
CA TYR A 37 0.84 13.59 6.04
C TYR A 37 0.55 15.03 5.61
N THR A 38 -0.50 15.64 6.17
CA THR A 38 -0.90 17.02 5.86
C THR A 38 -0.61 17.99 6.99
N ARG A 39 -0.66 17.55 8.26
CA ARG A 39 -0.37 18.42 9.41
C ARG A 39 1.11 18.83 9.45
N GLY A 40 1.36 20.14 9.43
CA GLY A 40 2.72 20.68 9.55
C GLY A 40 3.57 20.49 8.30
N THR A 41 2.94 20.33 7.14
CA THR A 41 3.60 20.11 5.84
C THR A 41 2.87 20.91 4.75
N ASP A 42 3.42 20.92 3.53
CA ASP A 42 2.79 21.54 2.37
C ASP A 42 1.78 20.62 1.64
N SER A 43 1.51 19.42 2.17
CA SER A 43 0.56 18.49 1.55
C SER A 43 -0.90 18.94 1.74
N GLU A 44 -1.68 18.81 0.67
CA GLU A 44 -3.11 19.14 0.68
C GLU A 44 -4.02 17.91 0.86
N GLY A 45 -3.48 16.69 0.73
CA GLY A 45 -4.27 15.44 0.85
C GLY A 45 -3.72 14.29 0.01
N ILE A 46 -4.59 13.67 -0.81
CA ILE A 46 -4.23 12.52 -1.65
C ILE A 46 -3.90 13.01 -3.06
N TYR A 47 -2.69 12.76 -3.54
CA TYR A 47 -2.30 13.11 -4.90
C TYR A 47 -2.61 11.96 -5.86
N VAL A 48 -3.08 12.30 -7.06
CA VAL A 48 -3.29 11.36 -8.17
C VAL A 48 -2.24 11.65 -9.23
N LEU A 49 -1.43 10.65 -9.55
CA LEU A 49 -0.41 10.72 -10.57
C LEU A 49 -0.73 9.77 -11.71
N ARG A 50 -0.34 10.14 -12.92
CA ARG A 50 -0.18 9.22 -14.05
C ARG A 50 1.20 8.59 -13.96
N PHE A 51 1.28 7.29 -14.22
CA PHE A 51 2.53 6.54 -14.30
C PHE A 51 2.70 5.97 -15.71
N ASP A 52 3.85 6.23 -16.33
CA ASP A 52 4.23 5.64 -17.61
C ASP A 52 4.95 4.31 -17.38
N ASP A 53 4.27 3.20 -17.65
CA ASP A 53 4.79 1.84 -17.44
C ASP A 53 6.02 1.51 -18.30
N ALA A 54 6.29 2.28 -19.37
CA ALA A 54 7.43 2.05 -20.25
C ALA A 54 8.70 2.77 -19.76
N THR A 55 8.54 3.95 -19.15
CA THR A 55 9.67 4.83 -18.80
C THR A 55 9.86 5.00 -17.29
N GLY A 56 8.84 4.74 -16.49
CA GLY A 56 8.82 5.03 -15.06
C GLY A 56 8.53 6.50 -14.74
N ALA A 57 8.27 7.32 -15.75
CA ALA A 57 7.95 8.73 -15.58
C ALA A 57 6.60 8.92 -14.88
N MET A 58 6.51 9.99 -14.09
CA MET A 58 5.32 10.33 -13.31
C MET A 58 4.85 11.74 -13.62
N GLU A 59 3.54 11.93 -13.69
CA GLU A 59 2.93 13.25 -13.87
C GLU A 59 1.80 13.47 -12.87
N LYS A 60 1.79 14.63 -12.22
CA LYS A 60 0.73 15.00 -11.27
C LYS A 60 -0.53 15.43 -12.03
N LEU A 61 -1.62 14.71 -11.80
CA LEU A 61 -2.91 14.98 -12.45
C LEU A 61 -3.82 15.84 -11.57
N SER A 62 -3.98 15.46 -10.30
CA SER A 62 -4.92 16.11 -9.39
C SER A 62 -4.54 15.88 -7.93
N VAL A 63 -5.22 16.58 -7.02
CA VAL A 63 -5.13 16.38 -5.58
C VAL A 63 -6.53 16.41 -4.97
N ALA A 64 -6.82 15.45 -4.11
CA ALA A 64 -8.04 15.39 -3.32
C ALA A 64 -7.79 16.04 -1.96
N THR A 65 -8.43 17.18 -1.72
CA THR A 65 -8.23 17.99 -0.52
C THR A 65 -9.29 17.73 0.54
N GLY A 66 -9.13 18.35 1.72
CA GLY A 66 -10.13 18.28 2.80
C GLY A 66 -10.14 16.94 3.54
N VAL A 67 -9.09 16.13 3.37
CA VAL A 67 -8.77 14.93 4.16
C VAL A 67 -7.50 15.19 4.96
N GLU A 68 -7.48 14.76 6.21
CA GLU A 68 -6.39 15.05 7.12
C GLU A 68 -5.54 13.80 7.35
N ASN A 69 -4.22 13.92 7.11
CA ASN A 69 -3.26 12.82 7.19
C ASN A 69 -3.76 11.51 6.53
N PRO A 70 -4.05 11.51 5.21
CA PRO A 70 -4.38 10.30 4.46
C PRO A 70 -3.17 9.37 4.30
N SER A 71 -2.66 8.84 5.41
CA SER A 71 -1.31 8.26 5.50
C SER A 71 -1.19 6.84 4.97
N PHE A 72 -2.31 6.14 4.79
CA PHE A 72 -2.36 4.83 4.15
C PHE A 72 -3.64 4.68 3.34
N LEU A 73 -3.52 4.10 2.15
CA LEU A 73 -4.59 3.96 1.18
C LEU A 73 -4.85 2.47 0.87
N ALA A 74 -6.08 2.15 0.51
CA ALA A 74 -6.45 0.84 -0.01
C ALA A 74 -7.44 0.98 -1.17
N LEU A 75 -7.10 0.39 -2.32
CA LEU A 75 -7.97 0.34 -3.49
C LEU A 75 -8.99 -0.79 -3.32
N HIS A 76 -10.25 -0.50 -3.60
CA HIS A 76 -11.28 -1.52 -3.66
C HIS A 76 -11.05 -2.45 -4.87
N PRO A 77 -11.36 -3.77 -4.79
CA PRO A 77 -11.13 -4.71 -5.90
C PRO A 77 -11.76 -4.34 -7.25
N SER A 78 -12.80 -3.50 -7.25
CA SER A 78 -13.41 -2.97 -8.48
C SER A 78 -12.59 -1.89 -9.21
N GLY A 79 -11.56 -1.34 -8.56
CA GLY A 79 -10.78 -0.20 -9.07
C GLY A 79 -11.54 1.13 -9.12
N ARG A 80 -12.76 1.20 -8.55
CA ARG A 80 -13.65 2.38 -8.62
C ARG A 80 -13.81 3.12 -7.29
N LEU A 81 -13.26 2.57 -6.21
CA LEU A 81 -13.36 3.13 -4.87
C LEU A 81 -11.97 3.09 -4.22
N LEU A 82 -11.66 4.11 -3.42
CA LEU A 82 -10.45 4.21 -2.62
C LEU A 82 -10.83 4.49 -1.18
N TYR A 83 -10.15 3.84 -0.24
CA TYR A 83 -10.29 4.11 1.19
C TYR A 83 -8.96 4.57 1.75
N CYS A 84 -8.97 5.49 2.71
CA CYS A 84 -7.76 5.89 3.42
C CYS A 84 -7.99 6.04 4.91
N CYS A 85 -6.92 5.87 5.68
CA CYS A 85 -6.87 6.33 7.06
C CYS A 85 -6.98 7.86 7.10
N ASP A 86 -7.63 8.38 8.12
CA ASP A 86 -7.40 9.75 8.60
C ASP A 86 -6.58 9.61 9.89
N GLU A 87 -5.25 9.67 9.79
CA GLU A 87 -4.33 9.38 10.91
C GLU A 87 -4.24 10.56 11.88
N VAL A 88 -5.25 10.65 12.74
CA VAL A 88 -5.42 11.71 13.74
C VAL A 88 -5.75 11.13 15.12
N GLU A 89 -5.30 11.83 16.16
CA GLU A 89 -5.54 11.46 17.56
C GLU A 89 -7.00 11.68 18.00
N THR A 90 -7.66 12.69 17.43
CA THR A 90 -9.03 13.08 17.79
C THR A 90 -9.87 13.31 16.54
N TYR A 91 -11.06 12.71 16.51
CA TYR A 91 -12.05 12.83 15.44
C TYR A 91 -13.42 13.09 16.06
N GLN A 92 -14.09 14.17 15.63
CA GLN A 92 -15.38 14.62 16.19
C GLN A 92 -15.38 14.73 17.73
N GLY A 93 -14.26 15.17 18.31
CA GLY A 93 -14.11 15.36 19.76
C GLY A 93 -13.88 14.08 20.57
N GLN A 94 -13.71 12.92 19.93
CA GLN A 94 -13.43 11.64 20.57
C GLN A 94 -11.99 11.18 20.28
N PRO A 95 -11.34 10.40 21.17
CA PRO A 95 -10.00 9.83 20.97
C PRO A 95 -10.04 8.71 19.91
N SER A 96 -10.21 9.12 18.66
CA SER A 96 -10.40 8.27 17.49
C SER A 96 -9.79 8.97 16.28
N GLY A 97 -9.32 8.20 15.30
CA GLY A 97 -9.22 8.67 13.93
C GLY A 97 -10.45 8.28 13.12
N ALA A 98 -10.32 8.28 11.80
CA ALA A 98 -11.37 7.88 10.89
C ALA A 98 -10.83 7.10 9.68
N VAL A 99 -11.74 6.55 8.90
CA VAL A 99 -11.49 6.11 7.52
C VAL A 99 -12.36 6.97 6.61
N SER A 100 -11.75 7.54 5.57
CA SER A 100 -12.43 8.24 4.49
C SER A 100 -12.62 7.30 3.28
N GLY A 101 -13.79 7.33 2.67
CA GLY A 101 -14.09 6.61 1.43
C GLY A 101 -14.29 7.56 0.26
N PHE A 102 -13.77 7.21 -0.91
CA PHE A 102 -13.81 8.02 -2.13
C PHE A 102 -14.31 7.19 -3.32
N ALA A 103 -15.08 7.82 -4.20
CA ALA A 103 -15.31 7.34 -5.55
C ALA A 103 -14.18 7.82 -6.46
N ILE A 104 -13.76 6.94 -7.37
CA ILE A 104 -12.76 7.22 -8.40
C ILE A 104 -13.50 7.51 -9.71
N ASP A 105 -13.26 8.69 -10.28
CA ASP A 105 -13.69 9.01 -11.63
C ASP A 105 -13.01 8.08 -12.65
N ALA A 106 -13.81 7.47 -13.53
CA ALA A 106 -13.32 6.40 -14.40
C ALA A 106 -12.31 6.90 -15.44
N ASP A 107 -12.48 8.15 -15.91
CA ASP A 107 -11.72 8.72 -17.01
C ASP A 107 -10.48 9.48 -16.51
N THR A 108 -10.63 10.23 -15.41
CA THR A 108 -9.59 11.12 -14.88
C THR A 108 -8.86 10.57 -13.67
N GLY A 109 -9.42 9.55 -13.01
CA GLY A 109 -8.90 9.03 -11.74
C GLY A 109 -9.12 9.94 -10.53
N ALA A 110 -9.75 11.11 -10.71
CA ALA A 110 -10.01 12.07 -9.64
C ALA A 110 -10.88 11.46 -8.53
N LEU A 111 -10.61 11.88 -7.29
CA LEU A 111 -11.29 11.35 -6.11
C LEU A 111 -12.42 12.29 -5.67
N THR A 112 -13.61 11.73 -5.48
CA THR A 112 -14.75 12.40 -4.84
C THR A 112 -15.03 11.75 -3.51
N LEU A 113 -14.95 12.52 -2.41
CA LEU A 113 -15.27 12.03 -1.07
C LEU A 113 -16.73 11.55 -1.01
N LEU A 114 -16.93 10.32 -0.54
CA LEU A 114 -18.25 9.75 -0.28
C LEU A 114 -18.68 10.00 1.16
N ASN A 115 -17.90 9.52 2.12
CA ASN A 115 -18.13 9.74 3.54
C ASN A 115 -16.87 9.46 4.38
N ARG A 116 -17.02 9.66 5.70
CA ARG A 116 -16.03 9.32 6.72
C ARG A 116 -16.70 8.57 7.85
N GLN A 117 -16.00 7.61 8.44
CA GLN A 117 -16.45 6.89 9.62
C GLN A 117 -15.34 6.80 10.65
N ALA A 118 -15.67 7.05 11.92
CA ALA A 118 -14.74 6.86 13.01
C ALA A 118 -14.31 5.39 13.10
N THR A 119 -13.02 5.15 13.36
CA THR A 119 -12.50 3.80 13.63
C THR A 119 -12.80 3.34 15.05
N GLY A 120 -13.00 4.28 15.99
CA GLY A 120 -13.10 3.99 17.42
C GLY A 120 -11.75 3.85 18.12
N GLY A 121 -10.64 4.05 17.40
CA GLY A 121 -9.28 4.08 17.94
C GLY A 121 -8.45 5.21 17.31
N ALA A 122 -7.65 5.88 18.12
CA ALA A 122 -6.81 7.01 17.70
C ALA A 122 -5.72 6.59 16.70
N SER A 123 -5.43 7.47 15.74
CA SER A 123 -4.34 7.35 14.75
C SER A 123 -4.35 6.03 13.97
N PRO A 124 -5.41 5.73 13.19
CA PRO A 124 -5.38 4.65 12.21
C PRO A 124 -4.24 4.87 11.22
N CYS A 125 -3.34 3.90 11.12
CA CYS A 125 -2.11 4.02 10.34
C CYS A 125 -2.05 3.02 9.17
N HIS A 126 -3.01 2.10 9.08
CA HIS A 126 -3.13 1.15 7.98
C HIS A 126 -4.58 0.74 7.75
N VAL A 127 -4.97 0.60 6.48
CA VAL A 127 -6.27 0.06 6.05
C VAL A 127 -6.08 -1.02 4.98
N CYS A 128 -6.99 -1.99 4.93
CA CYS A 128 -7.11 -2.91 3.80
C CYS A 128 -8.60 -3.17 3.46
N VAL A 129 -8.86 -3.57 2.22
CA VAL A 129 -10.19 -3.98 1.74
C VAL A 129 -10.16 -5.49 1.50
N ASP A 130 -11.23 -6.19 1.91
CA ASP A 130 -11.35 -7.61 1.60
C ASP A 130 -11.63 -7.87 0.11
N LYS A 131 -11.35 -9.08 -0.36
CA LYS A 131 -11.49 -9.46 -1.77
C LYS A 131 -12.92 -9.38 -2.28
N SER A 132 -13.93 -9.53 -1.41
CA SER A 132 -15.32 -9.35 -1.81
C SER A 132 -15.72 -7.88 -1.94
N GLY A 133 -14.89 -6.95 -1.44
CA GLY A 133 -15.16 -5.52 -1.50
C GLY A 133 -16.27 -5.07 -0.57
N ARG A 134 -16.46 -5.75 0.56
CA ARG A 134 -17.58 -5.53 1.48
C ARG A 134 -17.17 -5.04 2.86
N ARG A 135 -15.87 -5.04 3.17
CA ARG A 135 -15.28 -4.68 4.45
C ARG A 135 -14.00 -3.89 4.25
N VAL A 136 -13.84 -2.83 5.06
CA VAL A 136 -12.56 -2.19 5.34
C VAL A 136 -12.13 -2.58 6.74
N LEU A 137 -10.87 -2.99 6.89
CA LEU A 137 -10.24 -3.18 8.19
C LEU A 137 -9.24 -2.05 8.43
N ALA A 138 -9.16 -1.55 9.65
CA ALA A 138 -8.26 -0.47 10.06
C ALA A 138 -7.46 -0.85 11.32
N ALA A 139 -6.16 -0.57 11.32
CA ALA A 139 -5.29 -0.69 12.50
C ALA A 139 -4.98 0.69 13.09
N ALA A 140 -5.37 0.92 14.34
CA ALA A 140 -5.21 2.17 15.09
C ALA A 140 -3.97 2.11 15.99
N TYR A 141 -2.91 2.81 15.57
CA TYR A 141 -1.60 2.78 16.22
C TYR A 141 -1.66 3.31 17.65
N SER A 142 -2.13 4.56 17.83
CA SER A 142 -2.22 5.19 19.16
C SER A 142 -3.37 4.60 19.99
N GLY A 143 -4.46 4.20 19.34
CA GLY A 143 -5.62 3.57 19.99
C GLY A 143 -5.38 2.13 20.47
N GLY A 144 -4.35 1.44 19.95
CA GLY A 144 -4.08 0.05 20.32
C GLY A 144 -5.19 -0.91 19.86
N SER A 145 -5.87 -0.64 18.75
CA SER A 145 -7.08 -1.38 18.36
C SER A 145 -7.21 -1.64 16.86
N VAL A 146 -8.07 -2.59 16.52
CA VAL A 146 -8.41 -2.94 15.13
C VAL A 146 -9.91 -2.83 14.92
N ALA A 147 -10.34 -2.17 13.85
CA ALA A 147 -11.75 -1.97 13.53
C ALA A 147 -12.13 -2.64 12.20
N GLU A 148 -13.36 -3.12 12.11
CA GLU A 148 -13.99 -3.58 10.87
C GLU A 148 -15.18 -2.68 10.53
N LEU A 149 -15.17 -2.10 9.33
CA LEU A 149 -16.22 -1.24 8.83
C LEU A 149 -16.86 -1.89 7.58
N PRO A 150 -18.20 -1.97 7.51
CA PRO A 150 -18.88 -2.50 6.34
C PRO A 150 -18.90 -1.47 5.20
N ILE A 151 -18.83 -1.96 3.97
CA ILE A 151 -19.03 -1.17 2.76
C ILE A 151 -20.44 -1.43 2.22
N ALA A 152 -21.23 -0.36 2.15
CA ALA A 152 -22.55 -0.38 1.54
C ALA A 152 -22.41 -0.38 0.01
N MET A 153 -22.69 -1.52 -0.62
CA MET A 153 -22.62 -1.69 -2.08
C MET A 153 -24.00 -1.61 -2.76
N ASP A 154 -25.07 -1.56 -1.97
CA ASP A 154 -26.43 -1.44 -2.47
C ASP A 154 -26.77 0.03 -2.73
N ALA A 155 -26.86 0.39 -4.01
CA ALA A 155 -27.18 1.74 -4.44
C ALA A 155 -28.59 2.21 -4.04
N SER A 156 -29.48 1.29 -3.62
CA SER A 156 -30.81 1.65 -3.14
C SER A 156 -30.82 2.33 -1.77
N LEU A 157 -29.71 2.25 -1.02
CA LEU A 157 -29.53 2.83 0.31
C LEU A 157 -28.66 4.10 0.31
N GLY A 158 -28.22 4.56 -0.87
CA GLY A 158 -27.30 5.69 -1.05
C GLY A 158 -26.23 5.38 -2.10
N PRO A 159 -25.22 6.25 -2.29
CA PRO A 159 -24.10 5.94 -3.18
C PRO A 159 -23.41 4.63 -2.78
N ALA A 160 -23.12 3.76 -3.75
CA ALA A 160 -22.34 2.54 -3.49
C ALA A 160 -20.90 2.91 -3.06
N GLY A 161 -20.33 2.12 -2.16
CA GLY A 161 -18.99 2.31 -1.60
C GLY A 161 -18.94 3.10 -0.29
N VAL A 162 -20.09 3.58 0.21
CA VAL A 162 -20.17 4.32 1.49
C VAL A 162 -19.85 3.41 2.67
N LEU A 163 -19.03 3.90 3.59
CA LEU A 163 -18.68 3.21 4.84
C LEU A 163 -19.82 3.28 5.85
N GLY A 164 -20.18 2.15 6.46
CA GLY A 164 -20.99 2.10 7.68
C GLY A 164 -20.13 2.25 8.95
N PRO A 165 -20.75 2.50 10.11
CA PRO A 165 -20.03 2.52 11.38
C PRO A 165 -19.37 1.16 11.66
N PRO A 166 -18.31 1.10 12.50
CA PRO A 166 -17.65 -0.15 12.83
C PRO A 166 -18.63 -1.22 13.34
N VAL A 167 -18.59 -2.41 12.75
CA VAL A 167 -19.33 -3.59 13.21
C VAL A 167 -18.53 -4.42 14.20
N THR A 168 -17.22 -4.18 14.27
CA THR A 168 -16.31 -4.78 15.24
C THR A 168 -15.21 -3.79 15.60
N LEU A 169 -14.87 -3.73 16.88
CA LEU A 169 -13.71 -3.01 17.41
C LEU A 169 -13.01 -3.93 18.43
N LEU A 170 -11.75 -4.28 18.16
CA LEU A 170 -10.96 -5.20 18.97
C LEU A 170 -9.81 -4.43 19.62
N GLN A 171 -9.89 -4.25 20.93
CA GLN A 171 -8.86 -3.59 21.72
C GLN A 171 -7.77 -4.59 22.08
N HIS A 172 -6.52 -4.24 21.77
CA HIS A 172 -5.36 -4.97 22.27
C HIS A 172 -5.00 -4.49 23.68
N SER A 173 -4.29 -5.34 24.43
CA SER A 173 -3.79 -5.02 25.77
C SER A 173 -2.44 -5.68 26.02
N GLY A 174 -1.55 -4.99 26.74
CA GLY A 174 -0.22 -5.49 27.08
C GLY A 174 0.86 -4.45 26.75
N SER A 175 2.11 -4.88 26.85
CA SER A 175 3.30 -4.09 26.60
C SER A 175 4.47 -5.04 26.30
N SER A 176 5.62 -4.48 25.94
CA SER A 176 6.87 -5.23 25.82
C SER A 176 8.04 -4.45 26.46
N VAL A 177 9.27 -4.78 26.05
CA VAL A 177 10.50 -4.42 26.77
C VAL A 177 11.03 -3.03 26.46
N ASP A 178 10.68 -2.42 25.32
CA ASP A 178 11.10 -1.06 25.00
C ASP A 178 10.30 -0.03 25.85
N PRO A 179 10.97 0.71 26.75
CA PRO A 179 10.30 1.58 27.71
C PRO A 179 9.73 2.88 27.10
N ALA A 180 10.03 3.17 25.82
CA ALA A 180 9.56 4.36 25.13
C ALA A 180 8.55 4.04 24.02
N ARG A 181 8.69 2.90 23.36
CA ARG A 181 7.92 2.53 22.17
C ARG A 181 6.96 1.36 22.40
N GLN A 182 7.08 0.63 23.50
CA GLN A 182 6.31 -0.58 23.76
C GLN A 182 5.63 -0.57 25.14
N THR A 183 5.26 0.60 25.65
CA THR A 183 4.53 0.74 26.93
C THR A 183 3.05 0.36 26.83
N SER A 184 2.55 0.20 25.61
CA SER A 184 1.16 -0.12 25.26
C SER A 184 1.10 -0.78 23.88
N PRO A 185 -0.03 -1.39 23.48
CA PRO A 185 -0.20 -1.95 22.15
C PRO A 185 -0.22 -0.88 21.05
N HIS A 186 0.35 -1.23 19.90
CA HIS A 186 0.47 -0.40 18.71
C HIS A 186 0.32 -1.27 17.45
N PRO A 187 -0.89 -1.74 17.11
CA PRO A 187 -1.12 -2.45 15.86
C PRO A 187 -0.78 -1.53 14.70
N HIS A 188 0.22 -1.92 13.91
CA HIS A 188 0.76 -1.08 12.85
C HIS A 188 0.25 -1.49 11.46
N GLN A 189 -0.22 -2.73 11.33
CA GLN A 189 -0.85 -3.21 10.10
C GLN A 189 -2.01 -4.14 10.43
N VAL A 190 -3.02 -4.15 9.56
CA VAL A 190 -3.97 -5.25 9.45
C VAL A 190 -3.94 -5.77 8.02
N VAL A 191 -3.64 -7.05 7.85
CA VAL A 191 -3.57 -7.71 6.54
C VAL A 191 -4.42 -8.98 6.55
N LEU A 192 -5.20 -9.18 5.49
CA LEU A 192 -5.95 -10.41 5.30
C LEU A 192 -5.05 -11.51 4.73
N SER A 193 -5.24 -12.72 5.23
CA SER A 193 -4.63 -13.93 4.68
C SER A 193 -4.94 -14.06 3.18
N PRO A 194 -4.11 -14.74 2.36
CA PRO A 194 -4.36 -14.93 0.93
C PRO A 194 -5.73 -15.49 0.55
N GLU A 195 -6.44 -16.13 1.47
CA GLU A 195 -7.77 -16.70 1.29
C GLU A 195 -8.89 -15.93 2.00
N ASP A 196 -8.60 -14.76 2.59
CA ASP A 196 -9.52 -13.94 3.40
C ASP A 196 -10.23 -14.74 4.51
N ARG A 197 -9.52 -15.66 5.16
CA ARG A 197 -10.04 -16.40 6.32
C ARG A 197 -9.58 -15.82 7.65
N PHE A 198 -8.43 -15.18 7.66
CA PHE A 198 -7.82 -14.60 8.85
C PHE A 198 -7.36 -13.17 8.60
N ALA A 199 -7.39 -12.34 9.63
CA ALA A 199 -6.66 -11.08 9.67
C ALA A 199 -5.45 -11.24 10.59
N LEU A 200 -4.29 -10.82 10.11
CA LEU A 200 -3.02 -10.87 10.83
C LEU A 200 -2.59 -9.43 11.11
N VAL A 201 -2.22 -9.17 12.36
CA VAL A 201 -2.03 -7.82 12.88
C VAL A 201 -0.69 -7.75 13.60
N PRO A 202 0.39 -7.36 12.90
CA PRO A 202 1.64 -6.96 13.53
C PRO A 202 1.39 -5.83 14.53
N ASP A 203 1.68 -6.09 15.80
CA ASP A 203 1.57 -5.13 16.88
C ASP A 203 2.96 -4.82 17.44
N LEU A 204 3.42 -3.61 17.12
CA LEU A 204 4.72 -3.10 17.52
C LEU A 204 4.87 -3.10 19.03
N GLY A 205 3.81 -2.75 19.76
CA GLY A 205 3.80 -2.62 21.21
C GLY A 205 3.85 -3.95 21.97
N LEU A 206 3.52 -5.06 21.30
CA LEU A 206 3.37 -6.37 21.92
C LEU A 206 4.43 -7.41 21.49
N ASP A 207 5.26 -7.09 20.51
CA ASP A 207 6.15 -8.05 19.82
C ASP A 207 5.40 -9.28 19.31
N GLN A 208 4.20 -9.05 18.76
CA GLN A 208 3.30 -10.11 18.34
C GLN A 208 2.66 -9.82 16.99
N ILE A 209 2.33 -10.90 16.28
CA ILE A 209 1.36 -10.88 15.18
C ILE A 209 0.08 -11.48 15.75
N VAL A 210 -0.87 -10.61 16.10
CA VAL A 210 -2.20 -10.99 16.60
C VAL A 210 -3.03 -11.53 15.45
N ILE A 211 -3.76 -12.63 15.66
CA ILE A 211 -4.51 -13.32 14.62
C ILE A 211 -5.99 -13.33 14.97
N TYR A 212 -6.81 -12.92 14.01
CA TYR A 212 -8.27 -12.95 14.09
C TYR A 212 -8.85 -13.82 12.99
N ARG A 213 -9.99 -14.45 13.24
CA ARG A 213 -10.82 -15.04 12.17
C ARG A 213 -11.61 -13.92 11.52
N PHE A 214 -11.59 -13.88 10.19
CA PHE A 214 -12.39 -12.95 9.39
C PHE A 214 -13.57 -13.65 8.72
N SER A 215 -13.37 -14.87 8.20
CA SER A 215 -14.44 -15.60 7.50
C SER A 215 -15.34 -16.41 8.45
N PRO A 216 -16.67 -16.46 8.19
CA PRO A 216 -17.39 -15.66 7.20
C PRO A 216 -17.56 -14.19 7.65
N PRO A 217 -17.42 -13.19 6.75
CA PRO A 217 -17.34 -11.76 7.10
C PRO A 217 -18.64 -11.19 7.70
N GLU A 218 -19.76 -11.88 7.56
CA GLU A 218 -21.03 -11.50 8.20
C GLU A 218 -20.98 -11.66 9.72
N LYS A 219 -20.03 -12.44 10.25
CA LYS A 219 -19.82 -12.61 11.69
C LYS A 219 -18.91 -11.55 12.31
N GLY A 220 -18.33 -10.68 11.48
CA GLY A 220 -17.28 -9.75 11.89
C GLY A 220 -15.99 -10.45 12.33
N LEU A 221 -14.97 -9.63 12.53
CA LEU A 221 -13.68 -9.97 13.06
C LEU A 221 -13.83 -10.54 14.47
N ARG A 222 -13.18 -11.67 14.72
CA ARG A 222 -13.28 -12.36 16.00
C ARG A 222 -11.96 -13.00 16.42
N PRO A 223 -11.69 -13.13 17.72
CA PRO A 223 -10.51 -13.83 18.23
C PRO A 223 -10.30 -15.18 17.53
N SER A 224 -9.06 -15.45 17.13
CA SER A 224 -8.67 -16.77 16.63
C SER A 224 -8.31 -17.70 17.79
N ASP A 225 -8.50 -19.01 17.57
CA ASP A 225 -7.97 -20.04 18.47
C ASP A 225 -6.46 -20.20 18.30
N ALA A 226 -5.90 -19.70 17.18
CA ALA A 226 -4.47 -19.63 16.96
C ALA A 226 -3.83 -18.67 17.97
N ARG A 227 -2.74 -19.12 18.61
CA ARG A 227 -1.94 -18.24 19.45
C ARG A 227 -1.30 -17.16 18.57
N PRO A 228 -1.21 -15.91 19.04
CA PRO A 228 -0.40 -14.90 18.37
C PRO A 228 1.01 -15.42 18.13
N ALA A 229 1.54 -15.19 16.92
CA ALA A 229 2.95 -15.43 16.67
C ALA A 229 3.78 -14.35 17.35
N LYS A 230 5.01 -14.71 17.74
CA LYS A 230 5.90 -13.84 18.50
C LYS A 230 7.11 -13.46 17.66
N SER A 231 7.49 -12.19 17.78
CA SER A 231 8.81 -11.70 17.43
C SER A 231 9.71 -11.70 18.66
N ALA A 232 10.99 -11.38 18.50
CA ALA A 232 11.88 -11.21 19.64
C ALA A 232 11.42 -10.05 20.54
N PRO A 233 11.63 -10.10 21.86
CA PRO A 233 11.36 -8.94 22.72
C PRO A 233 12.15 -7.71 22.25
N GLY A 234 11.46 -6.60 22.02
CA GLY A 234 12.03 -5.34 21.53
C GLY A 234 12.11 -5.25 20.01
N ALA A 235 11.54 -6.20 19.26
CA ALA A 235 11.61 -6.21 17.80
C ALA A 235 10.69 -5.16 17.16
N GLY A 236 9.46 -5.04 17.67
CA GLY A 236 8.45 -4.12 17.17
C GLY A 236 7.96 -4.48 15.77
N PRO A 237 7.20 -5.58 15.58
CA PRO A 237 6.71 -6.00 14.27
C PRO A 237 5.79 -4.95 13.66
N ARG A 238 6.07 -4.55 12.42
CA ARG A 238 5.45 -3.40 11.76
C ARG A 238 4.53 -3.79 10.62
N HIS A 239 5.09 -4.25 9.51
CA HIS A 239 4.34 -4.68 8.32
C HIS A 239 4.67 -6.15 8.00
N LEU A 240 3.72 -6.84 7.40
CA LEU A 240 3.75 -8.23 6.98
C LEU A 240 3.50 -8.32 5.47
N ALA A 241 4.32 -9.10 4.78
CA ALA A 241 4.11 -9.48 3.39
C ALA A 241 4.01 -11.01 3.24
N PHE A 242 2.96 -11.49 2.57
CA PHE A 242 2.86 -12.89 2.19
C PHE A 242 3.71 -13.18 0.95
N HIS A 243 4.36 -14.34 0.93
CA HIS A 243 4.88 -14.88 -0.32
C HIS A 243 3.69 -15.23 -1.25
N PRO A 244 3.77 -14.98 -2.57
CA PRO A 244 2.72 -15.33 -3.53
C PRO A 244 2.27 -16.80 -3.56
N ASN A 245 3.01 -17.71 -2.90
CA ASN A 245 2.65 -19.13 -2.83
C ASN A 245 1.68 -19.43 -1.67
N GLY A 246 1.40 -18.43 -0.81
CA GLY A 246 0.51 -18.53 0.34
C GLY A 246 1.02 -19.41 1.48
N ARG A 247 2.32 -19.75 1.51
CA ARG A 247 2.91 -20.67 2.52
C ARG A 247 3.88 -19.99 3.48
N CYS A 248 4.38 -18.81 3.12
CA CYS A 248 5.32 -18.06 3.94
C CYS A 248 4.85 -16.62 4.12
N ALA A 249 5.17 -16.04 5.27
CA ALA A 249 5.00 -14.62 5.54
C ALA A 249 6.30 -14.03 6.08
N TYR A 250 6.56 -12.77 5.75
CA TYR A 250 7.72 -12.01 6.21
C TYR A 250 7.25 -10.78 6.96
N VAL A 251 7.81 -10.52 8.14
CA VAL A 251 7.48 -9.35 8.96
C VAL A 251 8.72 -8.51 9.14
N ILE A 252 8.66 -7.24 8.73
CA ILE A 252 9.70 -6.26 9.07
C ILE A 252 9.48 -5.76 10.50
N ASN A 253 10.52 -5.85 11.31
CA ASN A 253 10.56 -5.36 12.67
C ASN A 253 11.17 -3.95 12.68
N GLU A 254 10.41 -2.99 13.21
CA GLU A 254 10.76 -1.57 13.18
C GLU A 254 11.97 -1.25 14.06
N LEU A 255 12.00 -1.81 15.27
CA LEU A 255 12.88 -1.37 16.35
C LEU A 255 14.22 -2.09 16.35
N ASP A 256 14.23 -3.41 16.12
CA ASP A 256 15.48 -4.21 16.16
C ASP A 256 16.15 -4.41 14.80
N LEU A 257 15.52 -3.93 13.71
CA LEU A 257 16.02 -3.97 12.34
C LEU A 257 16.22 -5.40 11.84
N THR A 258 15.21 -6.24 12.04
CA THR A 258 15.18 -7.61 11.55
C THR A 258 13.96 -7.91 10.68
N ILE A 259 14.01 -9.01 9.93
CA ILE A 259 12.88 -9.60 9.24
C ILE A 259 12.63 -11.00 9.82
N ASP A 260 11.45 -11.21 10.37
CA ASP A 260 10.98 -12.53 10.77
C ASP A 260 10.35 -13.25 9.58
N GLN A 261 10.76 -14.49 9.35
CA GLN A 261 10.15 -15.41 8.40
C GLN A 261 9.27 -16.42 9.16
N PHE A 262 8.03 -16.55 8.71
CA PHE A 262 7.06 -17.49 9.25
C PHE A 262 6.60 -18.49 8.19
N ASP A 263 6.41 -19.74 8.60
CA ASP A 263 5.52 -20.66 7.87
C ASP A 263 4.07 -20.32 8.21
N TYR A 264 3.22 -20.29 7.18
CA TYR A 264 1.79 -20.03 7.32
C TYR A 264 0.96 -21.29 7.09
N ASP A 265 0.19 -21.67 8.11
CA ASP A 265 -0.87 -22.68 8.00
C ASP A 265 -2.19 -21.98 7.66
N ALA A 266 -2.57 -22.02 6.38
CA ALA A 266 -3.83 -21.44 5.89
C ALA A 266 -5.08 -22.11 6.49
N ALA A 267 -5.02 -23.37 6.94
CA ALA A 267 -6.18 -24.02 7.54
C ALA A 267 -6.47 -23.45 8.94
N ALA A 268 -5.43 -23.29 9.75
CA ALA A 268 -5.52 -22.88 11.14
C ALA A 268 -5.30 -21.37 11.37
N GLY A 269 -4.74 -20.66 10.38
CA GLY A 269 -4.31 -19.27 10.51
C GLY A 269 -3.08 -19.10 11.38
N VAL A 270 -2.26 -20.15 11.53
CA VAL A 270 -1.11 -20.15 12.44
C VAL A 270 0.15 -19.69 11.70
N LEU A 271 0.93 -18.82 12.34
CA LEU A 271 2.27 -18.45 11.92
C LEU A 271 3.30 -19.13 12.83
N THR A 272 4.24 -19.89 12.24
CA THR A 272 5.34 -20.52 12.98
C THR A 272 6.66 -19.86 12.59
N ASN A 273 7.31 -19.17 13.53
CA ASN A 273 8.59 -18.50 13.28
C ASN A 273 9.64 -19.55 12.89
N ARG A 274 10.33 -19.31 11.78
CA ARG A 274 11.39 -20.19 11.26
C ARG A 274 12.76 -19.58 11.38
N ARG A 275 12.87 -18.29 11.09
CA ARG A 275 14.15 -17.59 10.97
C ARG A 275 13.93 -16.10 11.18
N THR A 276 14.90 -15.47 11.82
CA THR A 276 15.02 -14.00 11.88
C THR A 276 16.30 -13.62 11.13
N THR A 277 16.20 -12.61 10.26
CA THR A 277 17.31 -12.14 9.42
C THR A 277 17.55 -10.67 9.68
N ALA A 278 18.77 -10.27 10.02
CA ALA A 278 19.09 -8.86 10.22
C ALA A 278 19.04 -8.11 8.89
N THR A 279 18.48 -6.88 8.89
CA THR A 279 18.48 -5.99 7.73
C THR A 279 19.74 -5.14 7.65
N MET A 280 20.56 -5.13 8.71
CA MET A 280 21.81 -4.40 8.81
C MET A 280 22.99 -5.33 9.14
N PRO A 281 24.23 -4.97 8.74
CA PRO A 281 25.42 -5.73 9.12
C PRO A 281 25.60 -5.76 10.64
N GLU A 282 26.22 -6.83 11.14
CA GLU A 282 26.60 -6.91 12.54
C GLU A 282 27.55 -5.76 12.92
N GLY A 283 27.33 -5.15 14.09
CA GLY A 283 28.13 -4.02 14.58
C GLY A 283 27.91 -2.67 13.87
N ALA A 284 27.06 -2.60 12.85
CA ALA A 284 26.71 -1.32 12.22
C ALA A 284 25.96 -0.39 13.20
N ASP A 285 26.20 0.91 13.10
CA ASP A 285 25.44 1.90 13.85
C ASP A 285 23.95 1.88 13.43
N ARG A 286 23.09 1.75 14.44
CA ARG A 286 21.63 1.64 14.33
C ARG A 286 20.92 2.91 14.82
N ALA A 287 21.65 3.89 15.34
CA ALA A 287 21.06 5.10 15.87
C ALA A 287 20.21 5.82 14.81
N GLY A 288 18.94 6.07 15.13
CA GLY A 288 17.99 6.73 14.23
C GLY A 288 17.50 5.87 13.05
N VAL A 289 17.91 4.60 12.96
CA VAL A 289 17.49 3.69 11.89
C VAL A 289 16.26 2.90 12.32
N SER A 290 15.29 2.73 11.44
CA SER A 290 14.10 1.93 11.71
C SER A 290 13.56 1.23 10.46
N GLY A 291 13.04 0.02 10.63
CA GLY A 291 12.34 -0.69 9.55
C GLY A 291 11.01 -0.02 9.22
N ALA A 292 10.58 -0.04 7.96
CA ALA A 292 9.31 0.54 7.55
C ALA A 292 8.49 -0.42 6.67
N GLU A 293 8.62 -0.35 5.35
CA GLU A 293 7.81 -1.13 4.42
C GLU A 293 8.45 -2.47 4.07
N ILE A 294 7.64 -3.47 3.71
CA ILE A 294 8.10 -4.77 3.24
C ILE A 294 7.17 -5.30 2.13
N ALA A 295 7.74 -5.81 1.05
CA ALA A 295 6.96 -6.44 -0.02
C ALA A 295 7.73 -7.58 -0.70
N VAL A 296 7.01 -8.63 -1.08
CA VAL A 296 7.54 -9.71 -1.91
C VAL A 296 7.18 -9.41 -3.36
N HIS A 297 8.16 -9.54 -4.26
CA HIS A 297 7.93 -9.43 -5.69
C HIS A 297 6.85 -10.43 -6.18
N PRO A 298 6.00 -10.10 -7.16
CA PRO A 298 4.94 -10.99 -7.63
C PRO A 298 5.40 -12.38 -8.09
N ASP A 299 6.65 -12.52 -8.55
CA ASP A 299 7.22 -13.83 -8.93
C ASP A 299 7.69 -14.68 -7.73
N GLY A 300 7.66 -14.13 -6.52
CA GLY A 300 8.06 -14.77 -5.26
C GLY A 300 9.56 -14.91 -5.04
N ARG A 301 10.42 -14.35 -5.90
CA ARG A 301 11.88 -14.57 -5.82
C ARG A 301 12.62 -13.53 -5.00
N THR A 302 12.03 -12.36 -4.80
CA THR A 302 12.72 -11.22 -4.20
C THR A 302 11.85 -10.58 -3.12
N LEU A 303 12.47 -10.21 -2.00
CA LEU A 303 11.86 -9.49 -0.90
C LEU A 303 12.56 -8.13 -0.76
N TYR A 304 11.77 -7.07 -0.68
CA TYR A 304 12.24 -5.71 -0.49
C TYR A 304 11.81 -5.22 0.89
N ALA A 305 12.65 -4.46 1.58
CA ALA A 305 12.25 -3.73 2.77
C ALA A 305 12.90 -2.34 2.80
N SER A 306 12.20 -1.34 3.34
CA SER A 306 12.76 0.01 3.48
C SER A 306 13.29 0.28 4.90
N LEU A 307 14.42 0.98 4.98
CA LEU A 307 15.04 1.43 6.22
C LEU A 307 15.08 2.97 6.24
N ARG A 308 14.39 3.56 7.22
CA ARG A 308 14.43 5.01 7.48
C ARG A 308 15.71 5.38 8.21
N GLY A 309 16.21 6.60 8.01
CA GLY A 309 17.44 7.11 8.64
C GLY A 309 18.73 6.61 7.97
N ARG A 310 18.70 5.43 7.35
CA ARG A 310 19.66 5.00 6.30
C ARG A 310 19.21 5.35 4.90
N ASP A 311 17.92 5.61 4.74
CA ASP A 311 17.26 6.03 3.51
C ASP A 311 17.54 5.11 2.31
N GLU A 312 17.33 3.81 2.55
CA GLU A 312 17.61 2.75 1.58
C GLU A 312 16.49 1.71 1.50
N ILE A 313 16.38 1.06 0.33
CA ILE A 313 15.72 -0.23 0.15
C ILE A 313 16.79 -1.33 0.26
N VAL A 314 16.58 -2.27 1.17
CA VAL A 314 17.34 -3.52 1.25
C VAL A 314 16.64 -4.60 0.42
N VAL A 315 17.39 -5.28 -0.43
CA VAL A 315 16.87 -6.29 -1.36
C VAL A 315 17.41 -7.65 -0.99
N PHE A 316 16.52 -8.62 -0.86
CA PHE A 316 16.85 -10.00 -0.53
C PHE A 316 16.40 -10.95 -1.64
N ARG A 317 17.27 -11.89 -2.01
CA ARG A 317 16.86 -13.08 -2.75
C ARG A 317 16.21 -14.07 -1.77
N LEU A 318 15.06 -14.62 -2.15
CA LEU A 318 14.40 -15.69 -1.41
C LEU A 318 14.88 -17.05 -1.92
N ASP A 319 15.31 -17.91 -1.00
CA ASP A 319 15.61 -19.30 -1.33
C ASP A 319 14.36 -20.04 -1.81
N ALA A 320 14.44 -20.71 -2.96
CA ALA A 320 13.26 -21.30 -3.61
C ALA A 320 12.61 -22.46 -2.81
N ALA A 321 13.38 -23.14 -1.97
CA ALA A 321 12.89 -24.29 -1.20
C ALA A 321 12.38 -23.87 0.19
N THR A 322 13.10 -22.96 0.84
CA THR A 322 12.88 -22.59 2.25
C THR A 322 12.24 -21.22 2.42
N GLY A 323 12.28 -20.34 1.41
CA GLY A 323 11.89 -18.93 1.51
C GLY A 323 12.88 -18.07 2.31
N ALA A 324 14.03 -18.61 2.72
CA ALA A 324 14.97 -17.84 3.54
C ALA A 324 15.52 -16.62 2.77
N PRO A 325 15.46 -15.40 3.35
CA PRO A 325 15.98 -14.21 2.69
C PRO A 325 17.50 -14.11 2.80
N THR A 326 18.17 -13.83 1.68
CA THR A 326 19.61 -13.53 1.60
C THR A 326 19.81 -12.15 1.00
N LEU A 327 20.47 -11.24 1.73
CA LEU A 327 20.70 -9.87 1.26
C LEU A 327 21.56 -9.87 -0.01
N VAL A 328 21.09 -9.20 -1.06
CA VAL A 328 21.79 -9.06 -2.34
C VAL A 328 22.10 -7.62 -2.71
N GLN A 329 21.35 -6.64 -2.18
CA GLN A 329 21.56 -5.23 -2.50
C GLN A 329 21.14 -4.30 -1.35
N ARG A 330 21.80 -3.15 -1.26
CA ARG A 330 21.32 -1.96 -0.56
C ARG A 330 21.23 -0.83 -1.58
N MET A 331 20.05 -0.27 -1.76
CA MET A 331 19.80 0.79 -2.73
C MET A 331 19.37 2.06 -2.02
N SER A 332 20.18 3.11 -2.09
CA SER A 332 19.76 4.45 -1.65
C SER A 332 18.49 4.86 -2.38
N THR A 333 17.50 5.39 -1.66
CA THR A 333 16.25 5.85 -2.28
C THR A 333 16.38 7.20 -2.97
N GLY A 334 17.52 7.88 -2.81
CA GLY A 334 17.75 9.22 -3.38
C GLY A 334 16.96 10.33 -2.67
N GLY A 335 16.29 10.02 -1.56
CA GLY A 335 15.57 10.95 -0.71
C GLY A 335 15.77 10.63 0.77
N GLN A 336 14.87 11.09 1.64
CA GLN A 336 14.94 10.87 3.10
C GLN A 336 13.66 10.29 3.67
N THR A 337 13.80 9.36 4.62
CA THR A 337 12.72 8.64 5.31
C THR A 337 11.79 7.90 4.33
N PRO A 338 12.27 6.83 3.65
CA PRO A 338 11.45 5.99 2.77
C PRO A 338 10.42 5.18 3.59
N ARG A 339 9.32 5.84 3.96
CA ARG A 339 8.28 5.28 4.84
C ARG A 339 7.46 4.20 4.14
N ASN A 340 7.33 4.29 2.83
CA ASN A 340 6.64 3.31 1.99
C ASN A 340 7.34 3.20 0.63
N PHE A 341 7.16 2.05 -0.01
CA PHE A 341 7.39 1.88 -1.43
C PHE A 341 6.28 0.97 -2.00
N ALA A 342 6.07 1.03 -3.31
CA ALA A 342 5.16 0.12 -4.01
C ALA A 342 5.85 -0.54 -5.19
N LEU A 343 5.50 -1.80 -5.41
CA LEU A 343 5.79 -2.51 -6.66
C LEU A 343 4.64 -2.23 -7.63
N ASP A 344 4.96 -1.94 -8.88
CA ASP A 344 3.91 -1.79 -9.89
C ASP A 344 3.24 -3.16 -10.19
N PRO A 345 2.02 -3.17 -10.75
CA PRO A 345 1.29 -4.40 -11.03
C PRO A 345 2.03 -5.39 -11.96
N SER A 346 2.94 -4.91 -12.81
CA SER A 346 3.75 -5.77 -13.69
C SER A 346 5.00 -6.35 -13.02
N GLY A 347 5.41 -5.81 -11.87
CA GLY A 347 6.64 -6.19 -11.15
C GLY A 347 7.92 -5.64 -11.79
N LYS A 348 7.83 -4.69 -12.72
CA LYS A 348 9.00 -4.11 -13.40
C LYS A 348 9.56 -2.89 -12.68
N TRP A 349 8.80 -2.29 -11.77
CA TRP A 349 9.11 -1.02 -11.14
C TRP A 349 8.92 -1.11 -9.63
N LEU A 350 9.80 -0.42 -8.91
CA LEU A 350 9.63 -0.09 -7.49
C LEU A 350 9.67 1.43 -7.37
N LEU A 351 8.67 2.02 -6.72
CA LEU A 351 8.62 3.45 -6.43
C LEU A 351 8.78 3.64 -4.92
N ALA A 352 9.78 4.43 -4.50
CA ALA A 352 10.04 4.73 -3.10
C ALA A 352 9.46 6.11 -2.73
N ALA A 353 8.59 6.16 -1.72
CA ALA A 353 8.03 7.40 -1.17
C ALA A 353 8.87 7.88 0.02
N ASN A 354 9.62 8.96 -0.22
CA ASN A 354 10.53 9.58 0.75
C ASN A 354 9.82 10.70 1.51
N GLN A 355 9.33 10.38 2.70
CA GLN A 355 8.51 11.26 3.53
C GLN A 355 9.16 12.62 3.77
N THR A 356 10.40 12.63 4.28
CA THR A 356 11.02 13.87 4.76
C THR A 356 11.48 14.76 3.61
N SER A 357 11.97 14.17 2.52
CA SER A 357 12.42 14.94 1.36
C SER A 357 11.29 15.35 0.42
N GLY A 358 10.06 14.83 0.59
CA GLY A 358 8.93 15.19 -0.26
C GLY A 358 9.07 14.70 -1.70
N SER A 359 9.61 13.50 -1.90
CA SER A 359 9.88 12.95 -3.24
C SER A 359 9.43 11.50 -3.39
N ILE A 360 9.03 11.13 -4.60
CA ILE A 360 8.86 9.74 -5.04
C ILE A 360 9.90 9.46 -6.11
N VAL A 361 10.69 8.41 -5.92
CA VAL A 361 11.77 8.00 -6.83
C VAL A 361 11.47 6.64 -7.42
N ALA A 362 11.58 6.50 -8.74
CA ALA A 362 11.35 5.25 -9.44
C ALA A 362 12.65 4.46 -9.67
N PHE A 363 12.54 3.15 -9.56
CA PHE A 363 13.59 2.19 -9.84
C PHE A 363 13.05 1.14 -10.80
N GLN A 364 13.86 0.77 -11.78
CA GLN A 364 13.59 -0.42 -12.58
C GLN A 364 14.06 -1.66 -11.81
N ILE A 365 13.27 -2.72 -11.85
CA ILE A 365 13.59 -4.02 -11.27
C ILE A 365 14.23 -4.87 -12.38
N GLY A 366 15.48 -5.27 -12.19
CA GLY A 366 16.16 -6.18 -13.11
C GLY A 366 15.63 -7.62 -13.03
N ASP A 367 16.02 -8.47 -13.99
CA ASP A 367 15.64 -9.89 -13.99
C ASP A 367 16.14 -10.66 -12.74
N ASP A 368 17.18 -10.14 -12.09
CA ASP A 368 17.69 -10.62 -10.83
C ASP A 368 17.00 -9.95 -9.62
N GLY A 369 15.94 -9.18 -9.81
CA GLY A 369 15.24 -8.48 -8.75
C GLY A 369 16.03 -7.35 -8.08
N GLN A 370 17.24 -7.01 -8.55
CA GLN A 370 17.95 -5.85 -8.04
C GLN A 370 17.38 -4.56 -8.65
N LEU A 371 17.45 -3.48 -7.88
CA LEU A 371 16.97 -2.17 -8.28
C LEU A 371 18.04 -1.44 -9.11
N GLN A 372 17.59 -0.74 -10.15
CA GLN A 372 18.39 0.14 -10.98
C GLN A 372 17.76 1.54 -10.95
N PRO A 373 18.52 2.59 -10.55
CA PRO A 373 18.02 3.96 -10.58
C PRO A 373 17.69 4.39 -12.01
N THR A 374 16.54 5.02 -12.20
CA THR A 374 16.11 5.49 -13.52
C THR A 374 16.39 6.98 -13.72
N GLY A 375 16.56 7.72 -12.62
CA GLY A 375 16.61 9.17 -12.60
C GLY A 375 15.22 9.83 -12.55
N GLU A 376 14.15 9.05 -12.71
CA GLU A 376 12.77 9.53 -12.64
C GLU A 376 12.37 9.81 -11.18
N THR A 377 11.99 11.05 -10.93
CA THR A 377 11.59 11.55 -9.62
C THR A 377 10.45 12.55 -9.77
N ILE A 378 9.57 12.61 -8.77
CA ILE A 378 8.51 13.62 -8.70
C ILE A 378 8.36 14.15 -7.28
N ASP A 379 8.10 15.45 -7.18
CA ASP A 379 7.87 16.12 -5.89
C ASP A 379 6.40 15.98 -5.46
N VAL A 380 6.22 15.33 -4.32
CA VAL A 380 4.95 15.21 -3.61
C VAL A 380 5.24 15.46 -2.14
N PRO A 381 4.61 16.44 -1.47
CA PRO A 381 4.89 16.72 -0.07
C PRO A 381 4.53 15.53 0.83
N SER A 382 5.49 15.14 1.70
CA SER A 382 5.32 14.09 2.71
C SER A 382 4.62 12.80 2.25
N PRO A 383 5.09 12.14 1.17
CA PRO A 383 4.45 10.95 0.63
C PRO A 383 4.77 9.74 1.52
N VAL A 384 3.74 8.98 1.88
CA VAL A 384 3.85 7.88 2.88
C VAL A 384 3.07 6.62 2.52
N CYS A 385 2.32 6.62 1.42
CA CYS A 385 1.66 5.43 0.88
C CYS A 385 1.47 5.56 -0.63
N LEU A 386 1.77 4.51 -1.38
CA LEU A 386 1.64 4.44 -2.82
C LEU A 386 0.71 3.28 -3.21
N VAL A 387 -0.36 3.55 -3.96
CA VAL A 387 -1.29 2.51 -4.44
C VAL A 387 -1.52 2.67 -5.93
N PHE A 388 -1.11 1.66 -6.69
CA PHE A 388 -1.36 1.58 -8.13
C PHE A 388 -2.81 1.19 -8.41
N ARG A 389 -3.40 1.83 -9.42
CA ARG A 389 -4.58 1.36 -10.13
C ARG A 389 -4.16 1.04 -11.55
N ALA A 390 -4.16 -0.24 -11.88
CA ALA A 390 -3.93 -0.70 -13.23
C ALA A 390 -5.05 -0.19 -14.19
N PRO A 391 -4.76 -0.13 -15.49
CA PRO A 391 -5.68 0.38 -16.52
C PRO A 391 -7.06 -0.29 -16.57
#